data_AF-B5JGL2-F1
#
_entry.id   AF-B5JGL2-F1
#
_cell.length_a   1.000
_cell.length_b   1.000
_cell.length_c   1.000
_cell.angle_alpha   90.00
_cell.angle_beta   90.00
_cell.angle_gamma   90.00
#
_symmetry.space_group_name_H-M   'P 1'
#
loop_
_entity.id
_entity.type
_entity.pdbx_description
1 polymer ?
#
loop_
_entity_poly.entity_id
_entity_poly.type
_entity_poly.pdbx_seq_one_letter_code
_entity_poly.pdbx_strand_id
1 'polypeptide(L)'
;MPFEYSWEERGFYCRFWGEVPEWEIKAKNVNFSNDPRCDDCLYQILDGTDIDAFILPAQGITKIASNDIGMCAYLKSLSVVLVGTKPEVRDVFQQYVSTCLRMNITWKFHICETLEQARKWLKQQEKVRSREKNPNANSKLENRT
;
A
#
# COMPACT_ATOMS: atom_id res chain seq x y z
N MET A 1 -17.28 12.13 -1.74
CA MET A 1 -16.03 11.38 -1.80
C MET A 1 -16.15 10.20 -0.86
N PRO A 2 -16.28 8.96 -1.38
CA PRO A 2 -16.31 7.72 -0.61
C PRO A 2 -14.90 7.35 -0.11
N PHE A 3 -14.11 8.34 0.27
CA PHE A 3 -12.82 8.13 0.90
C PHE A 3 -12.45 9.26 1.85
N GLU A 4 -11.67 8.90 2.86
CA GLU A 4 -11.02 9.81 3.79
C GLU A 4 -9.59 9.33 3.97
N TYR A 5 -8.69 10.24 4.32
CA TYR A 5 -7.30 9.89 4.53
C TYR A 5 -6.69 10.68 5.67
N SER A 6 -5.67 10.10 6.27
CA SER A 6 -4.83 10.76 7.26
C SER A 6 -3.38 10.39 7.02
N TRP A 7 -2.51 11.34 7.36
CA TRP A 7 -1.08 11.11 7.39
C TRP A 7 -0.67 10.67 8.79
N GLU A 8 0.17 9.66 8.83
CA GLU A 8 0.89 9.22 9.99
C GLU A 8 2.35 9.63 9.84
N GLU A 9 3.15 9.54 10.91
CA GLU A 9 4.53 10.02 10.94
C GLU A 9 5.35 9.61 9.70
N ARG A 10 5.16 8.37 9.23
CA ARG A 10 5.83 7.82 8.03
C ARG A 10 4.89 7.02 7.15
N GLY A 11 3.60 7.30 7.21
CA GLY A 11 2.59 6.47 6.59
C GLY A 11 1.40 7.25 6.09
N PHE A 12 0.64 6.61 5.23
CA PHE A 12 -0.60 7.14 4.70
C PHE A 12 -1.71 6.12 4.91
N TYR A 13 -2.73 6.51 5.68
CA TYR A 13 -3.94 5.72 5.84
C TYR A 13 -5.03 6.32 4.98
N CYS A 14 -5.72 5.47 4.21
CA CYS A 14 -6.87 5.85 3.42
C CYS A 14 -7.97 4.82 3.61
N ARG A 15 -9.16 5.27 3.99
CA ARG A 15 -10.36 4.44 4.06
C ARG A 15 -11.28 4.76 2.91
N PHE A 16 -11.86 3.73 2.32
CA PHE A 16 -12.86 3.80 1.26
C PHE A 16 -14.17 3.15 1.74
N TRP A 17 -15.32 3.65 1.29
CA TRP A 17 -16.63 3.11 1.66
C TRP A 17 -17.66 3.20 0.54
N GLY A 18 -18.70 2.38 0.55
CA GLY A 18 -19.77 2.42 -0.45
C GLY A 18 -19.28 2.07 -1.86
N GLU A 19 -19.88 2.68 -2.88
CA GLU A 19 -19.46 2.50 -4.27
C GLU A 19 -18.25 3.38 -4.58
N VAL A 20 -17.13 2.76 -4.96
CA VAL A 20 -15.85 3.43 -5.20
C VAL A 20 -15.55 3.44 -6.71
N PRO A 21 -15.81 4.55 -7.41
CA PRO A 21 -15.48 4.68 -8.82
C PRO A 21 -14.00 4.99 -9.08
N GLU A 22 -13.54 4.72 -10.31
CA GLU A 22 -12.15 4.94 -10.74
C GLU A 22 -11.63 6.36 -10.43
N TRP A 23 -12.48 7.38 -10.56
CA TRP A 23 -12.08 8.77 -10.35
C TRP A 23 -11.80 9.12 -8.88
N GLU A 24 -12.40 8.41 -7.92
CA GLU A 24 -12.11 8.60 -6.49
C GLU A 24 -10.74 8.01 -6.13
N ILE A 25 -10.38 6.86 -6.72
CA ILE A 25 -9.04 6.28 -6.57
C ILE A 25 -7.97 7.22 -7.17
N LYS A 26 -8.28 7.86 -8.31
CA LYS A 26 -7.41 8.89 -8.90
C LYS A 26 -7.30 10.12 -8.00
N ALA A 27 -8.40 10.61 -7.46
CA ALA A 27 -8.40 11.74 -6.54
C ALA A 27 -7.54 11.45 -5.31
N LYS A 28 -7.65 10.24 -4.73
CA LYS A 28 -6.76 9.77 -3.67
C LYS A 28 -5.30 9.80 -4.09
N ASN A 29 -4.96 9.25 -5.25
CA ASN A 29 -3.57 9.22 -5.73
C ASN A 29 -2.99 10.63 -5.92
N VAL A 30 -3.79 11.55 -6.47
CA VAL A 30 -3.40 12.97 -6.61
C VAL A 30 -3.16 13.62 -5.25
N ASN A 31 -4.05 13.40 -4.28
CA ASN A 31 -3.88 13.92 -2.91
C ASN A 31 -2.63 13.34 -2.23
N PHE A 32 -2.35 12.05 -2.44
CA PHE A 32 -1.14 11.42 -1.93
C PHE A 32 0.12 12.02 -2.58
N SER A 33 0.17 12.10 -3.91
CA SER A 33 1.38 12.52 -4.64
C SER A 33 1.70 14.01 -4.51
N ASN A 34 0.69 14.85 -4.25
CA ASN A 34 0.87 16.30 -4.13
C ASN A 34 1.25 16.75 -2.71
N ASP A 35 1.22 15.86 -1.73
CA ASP A 35 1.64 16.18 -0.37
C ASP A 35 3.15 15.97 -0.21
N PRO A 36 3.92 16.94 0.31
CA PRO A 36 5.36 16.80 0.51
C PRO A 36 5.75 15.61 1.40
N ARG A 37 4.86 15.13 2.28
CA ARG A 37 5.11 13.95 3.13
C ARG A 37 5.20 12.64 2.33
N CYS A 38 4.78 12.65 1.07
CA CYS A 38 4.88 11.53 0.14
C CYS A 38 6.32 11.02 0.03
N ASP A 39 7.29 11.93 -0.06
CA ASP A 39 8.70 11.59 -0.30
C ASP A 39 9.31 10.75 0.83
N ASP A 40 8.82 10.93 2.06
CA ASP A 40 9.26 10.21 3.25
C ASP A 40 8.34 9.05 3.64
N CYS A 41 7.28 8.82 2.85
CA CYS A 41 6.27 7.82 3.13
C CYS A 41 6.84 6.41 2.97
N LEU A 42 6.70 5.62 4.03
CA LEU A 42 7.21 4.25 4.10
C LEU A 42 6.13 3.22 3.83
N TYR A 43 4.86 3.57 4.03
CA TYR A 43 3.76 2.64 3.80
C TYR A 43 2.43 3.33 3.49
N GLN A 44 1.56 2.59 2.81
CA GLN A 44 0.15 2.90 2.67
C GLN A 44 -0.70 1.80 3.27
N ILE A 45 -1.80 2.18 3.93
CA ILE A 45 -2.90 1.29 4.26
C ILE A 45 -4.11 1.78 3.49
N LEU A 46 -4.59 0.94 2.58
CA LEU A 46 -5.81 1.15 1.82
C LEU A 46 -6.90 0.27 2.44
N ASP A 47 -7.75 0.89 3.24
CA ASP A 47 -8.79 0.25 4.00
C ASP A 47 -10.11 0.27 3.23
N GLY A 48 -10.51 -0.90 2.74
CA GLY A 48 -11.72 -1.11 1.97
C GLY A 48 -12.76 -1.98 2.67
N THR A 49 -12.73 -2.07 4.02
CA THR A 49 -13.70 -2.89 4.76
C THR A 49 -15.15 -2.48 4.56
N ASP A 50 -15.39 -1.21 4.24
CA ASP A 50 -16.72 -0.64 4.04
C ASP A 50 -17.07 -0.42 2.56
N ILE A 51 -16.26 -0.91 1.62
CA ILE A 51 -16.56 -0.82 0.19
C ILE A 51 -17.72 -1.75 -0.14
N ASP A 52 -18.73 -1.24 -0.83
CA ASP A 52 -19.82 -2.03 -1.38
C ASP A 52 -19.51 -2.55 -2.78
N ALA A 53 -18.91 -1.73 -3.63
CA ALA A 53 -18.48 -2.14 -4.96
C ALA A 53 -17.37 -1.25 -5.51
N PHE A 54 -16.48 -1.82 -6.31
CA PHE A 54 -15.59 -1.04 -7.18
C PHE A 54 -16.27 -0.78 -8.52
N ILE A 55 -16.43 0.49 -8.89
CA ILE A 55 -16.97 0.90 -10.19
C ILE A 55 -15.79 1.21 -11.12
N LEU A 56 -15.18 0.13 -11.63
CA LEU A 56 -13.98 0.17 -12.48
C LEU A 56 -14.27 -0.43 -13.85
N PRO A 57 -13.85 0.20 -14.96
CA PRO A 57 -13.82 -0.48 -16.25
C PRO A 57 -12.78 -1.60 -16.23
N ALA A 58 -12.87 -2.56 -17.16
CA ALA A 58 -11.93 -3.70 -17.25
C ALA A 58 -10.44 -3.28 -17.29
N GLN A 59 -10.14 -2.08 -17.81
CA GLN A 59 -8.79 -1.53 -17.88
C GLN A 59 -8.41 -0.62 -16.70
N GLY A 60 -9.33 -0.36 -15.77
CA GLY A 60 -9.14 0.59 -14.67
C GLY A 60 -7.98 0.19 -13.75
N ILE A 61 -7.91 -1.10 -13.39
CA ILE A 61 -6.82 -1.64 -12.56
C ILE A 61 -5.46 -1.45 -13.23
N THR A 62 -5.37 -1.73 -14.53
CA THR A 62 -4.13 -1.51 -15.31
C THR A 62 -3.74 -0.05 -15.32
N LYS A 63 -4.69 0.88 -15.49
CA LYS A 63 -4.40 2.33 -15.46
C LYS A 63 -3.88 2.78 -14.09
N ILE A 64 -4.47 2.28 -13.01
CA ILE A 64 -4.02 2.58 -11.63
C ILE A 64 -2.58 2.06 -11.44
N ALA A 65 -2.34 0.79 -11.74
CA ALA A 65 -1.00 0.20 -11.62
C ALA A 65 0.05 0.92 -12.49
N SER A 66 -0.30 1.31 -13.73
CA SER A 66 0.58 2.09 -14.60
C SER A 66 0.98 3.43 -13.98
N ASN A 67 0.08 4.09 -13.26
CA ASN A 67 0.37 5.36 -12.60
C ASN A 67 1.35 5.14 -11.42
N ASP A 68 1.14 4.07 -10.67
CA ASP A 68 2.00 3.70 -9.53
C ASP A 68 3.43 3.34 -9.97
N ILE A 69 3.65 2.86 -11.20
CA ILE A 69 5.00 2.67 -11.77
C ILE A 69 5.76 4.00 -11.81
N GLY A 70 5.08 5.09 -12.21
CA GLY A 70 5.68 6.41 -12.21
C GLY A 70 6.14 6.81 -10.81
N MET A 71 5.34 6.46 -9.79
CA MET A 71 5.67 6.69 -8.39
C MET A 71 6.83 5.83 -7.89
N CYS A 72 6.95 4.59 -8.38
CA CYS A 72 8.02 3.68 -8.01
C CYS A 72 9.42 4.19 -8.36
N ALA A 73 9.53 5.08 -9.36
CA ALA A 73 10.81 5.68 -9.73
C ALA A 73 11.46 6.46 -8.58
N TYR A 74 10.65 7.09 -7.71
CA TYR A 74 11.11 7.86 -6.56
C TYR A 74 10.77 7.21 -5.21
N LEU A 75 9.64 6.52 -5.07
CA LEU A 75 9.25 5.78 -3.86
C LEU A 75 9.72 4.31 -3.90
N LYS A 76 11.03 4.05 -3.93
CA LYS A 76 11.54 2.69 -4.22
C LYS A 76 11.18 1.61 -3.18
N SER A 77 10.84 2.01 -1.96
CA SER A 77 10.67 1.10 -0.82
C SER A 77 9.35 1.33 -0.09
N LEU A 78 8.24 1.41 -0.83
CA LEU A 78 6.90 1.51 -0.26
C LEU A 78 6.34 0.13 0.11
N SER A 79 5.64 0.06 1.25
CA SER A 79 4.85 -1.11 1.67
C SER A 79 3.38 -0.75 1.58
N VAL A 80 2.61 -1.46 0.76
CA VAL A 80 1.17 -1.20 0.56
C VAL A 80 0.38 -2.35 1.18
N VAL A 81 -0.50 -2.03 2.11
CA VAL A 81 -1.45 -2.98 2.68
C VAL A 81 -2.85 -2.66 2.20
N LEU A 82 -3.55 -3.67 1.72
CA LEU A 82 -4.91 -3.62 1.22
C LEU A 82 -5.79 -4.39 2.22
N VAL A 83 -6.69 -3.69 2.92
CA VAL A 83 -7.55 -4.28 3.96
C VAL A 83 -8.95 -4.46 3.38
N GLY A 84 -9.44 -5.69 3.32
CA GLY A 84 -10.75 -5.97 2.76
C GLY A 84 -11.27 -7.33 3.21
N THR A 85 -12.55 -7.35 3.62
CA THR A 85 -13.25 -8.53 4.13
C THR A 85 -14.13 -9.19 3.06
N LYS A 86 -14.71 -8.40 2.15
CA LYS A 86 -15.61 -8.89 1.11
C LYS A 86 -14.84 -9.56 -0.04
N PRO A 87 -15.23 -10.77 -0.52
CA PRO A 87 -14.54 -11.48 -1.59
C PRO A 87 -14.31 -10.64 -2.85
N GLU A 88 -15.34 -9.92 -3.31
CA GLU A 88 -15.30 -9.07 -4.50
C GLU A 88 -14.30 -7.91 -4.40
N VAL A 89 -14.15 -7.33 -3.21
CA VAL A 89 -13.14 -6.29 -2.92
C VAL A 89 -11.75 -6.90 -2.96
N ARG A 90 -11.58 -8.09 -2.37
CA ARG A 90 -10.31 -8.82 -2.34
C ARG A 90 -9.87 -9.28 -3.72
N ASP A 91 -10.80 -9.67 -4.59
CA ASP A 91 -10.51 -10.04 -5.98
C ASP A 91 -9.92 -8.86 -6.75
N VAL A 92 -10.50 -7.66 -6.58
CA VAL A 92 -9.95 -6.42 -7.18
C VAL A 92 -8.56 -6.11 -6.61
N PHE A 93 -8.35 -6.24 -5.31
CA PHE A 93 -7.03 -6.08 -4.70
C PHE A 93 -6.01 -7.09 -5.24
N GLN A 94 -6.41 -8.35 -5.41
CA GLN A 94 -5.54 -9.39 -5.93
C GLN A 94 -5.17 -9.14 -7.40
N GLN A 95 -6.12 -8.66 -8.20
CA GLN A 95 -5.88 -8.25 -9.59
C GLN A 95 -4.92 -7.05 -9.67
N TYR A 96 -5.09 -6.06 -8.79
CA TYR A 96 -4.18 -4.91 -8.69
C TYR A 96 -2.75 -5.34 -8.32
N VAL A 97 -2.59 -6.15 -7.27
CA VAL A 97 -1.27 -6.67 -6.85
C VAL A 97 -0.62 -7.48 -7.97
N SER A 98 -1.36 -8.40 -8.60
CA SER A 98 -0.87 -9.21 -9.72
C SER A 98 -0.40 -8.33 -10.89
N THR A 99 -1.17 -7.28 -11.20
CA THR A 99 -0.81 -6.32 -12.25
C THR A 99 0.47 -5.56 -11.89
N CYS A 100 0.60 -5.07 -10.66
CA CYS A 100 1.80 -4.37 -10.20
C CYS A 100 3.05 -5.25 -10.30
N LEU A 101 2.95 -6.51 -9.84
CA LEU A 101 4.05 -7.47 -9.89
C LEU A 101 4.47 -7.79 -11.33
N ARG A 102 3.51 -7.99 -12.24
CA ARG A 102 3.78 -8.18 -13.68
C ARG A 102 4.48 -6.97 -14.31
N MET A 103 4.25 -5.78 -13.79
CA MET A 103 4.87 -4.54 -14.25
C MET A 103 6.19 -4.22 -13.53
N ASN A 104 6.75 -5.17 -12.77
CA ASN A 104 8.02 -5.03 -12.04
C ASN A 104 8.04 -3.88 -11.02
N ILE A 105 6.90 -3.54 -10.44
CA ILE A 105 6.85 -2.62 -9.28
C ILE A 105 7.61 -3.25 -8.11
N THR A 106 8.53 -2.50 -7.50
CA THR A 106 9.41 -2.98 -6.41
C THR A 106 8.77 -2.91 -5.02
N TRP A 107 7.58 -2.34 -4.92
CA TRP A 107 6.84 -2.21 -3.67
C TRP A 107 6.48 -3.58 -3.08
N LYS A 108 6.25 -3.59 -1.76
CA LYS A 108 5.79 -4.79 -1.05
C LYS A 108 4.30 -4.68 -0.83
N PHE A 109 3.55 -5.71 -1.23
CA PHE A 109 2.10 -5.74 -1.10
C PHE A 109 1.66 -6.78 -0.07
N HIS A 110 0.58 -6.47 0.66
CA HIS A 110 -0.08 -7.42 1.54
C HIS A 110 -1.60 -7.21 1.51
N ILE A 111 -2.37 -8.28 1.40
CA ILE A 111 -3.84 -8.25 1.49
C ILE A 111 -4.22 -8.92 2.80
N CYS A 112 -5.05 -8.26 3.61
CA CYS A 112 -5.50 -8.76 4.90
C CYS A 112 -6.95 -8.33 5.19
N GLU A 113 -7.53 -8.81 6.29
CA GLU A 113 -8.96 -8.59 6.60
C GLU A 113 -9.17 -7.49 7.64
N THR A 114 -8.15 -7.21 8.46
CA THR A 114 -8.28 -6.24 9.55
C THR A 114 -7.11 -5.26 9.59
N LEU A 115 -7.38 -4.06 10.11
CA LEU A 115 -6.34 -3.08 10.38
C LEU A 115 -5.27 -3.61 11.34
N GLU A 116 -5.65 -4.44 12.31
CA GLU A 116 -4.68 -5.05 13.22
C GLU A 116 -3.66 -5.92 12.48
N GLN A 117 -4.12 -6.75 11.54
CA GLN A 117 -3.24 -7.56 10.69
C GLN A 117 -2.34 -6.68 9.83
N ALA A 118 -2.87 -5.60 9.26
CA ALA A 118 -2.11 -4.62 8.49
C ALA A 118 -0.95 -4.03 9.31
N ARG A 119 -1.26 -3.54 10.53
CA ARG A 119 -0.25 -2.95 11.43
C ARG A 119 0.79 -3.97 11.86
N LYS A 120 0.37 -5.21 12.15
CA LYS A 120 1.29 -6.29 12.52
C LYS A 120 2.28 -6.58 11.39
N TRP A 121 1.80 -6.65 10.15
CA TRP A 121 2.66 -6.86 8.98
C TRP A 121 3.63 -5.69 8.76
N LEU A 122 3.16 -4.45 8.88
CA LEU A 122 4.02 -3.26 8.73
C LEU A 122 5.16 -3.22 9.76
N LYS A 123 4.89 -3.57 11.03
CA LYS A 123 5.93 -3.73 12.06
C LYS A 123 6.98 -4.77 11.68
N GLN A 124 6.63 -5.81 10.93
CA GLN A 124 7.59 -6.79 10.43
C GLN A 124 8.44 -6.20 9.29
N GLN A 125 7.82 -5.44 8.37
CA GLN A 125 8.54 -4.78 7.28
C GLN A 125 9.53 -3.73 7.79
N GLU A 126 9.18 -2.98 8.83
CA GLU A 126 10.07 -2.03 9.48
C GLU A 126 11.34 -2.71 10.04
N LYS A 127 11.19 -3.87 10.68
CA LYS A 127 12.32 -4.66 11.17
C LYS A 127 13.22 -5.14 10.03
N VAL A 128 12.64 -5.55 8.90
CA VAL A 128 13.39 -5.97 7.70
C VAL A 128 14.20 -4.79 7.16
N ARG A 129 13.57 -3.63 6.95
CA ARG A 129 14.25 -2.41 6.46
C ARG A 129 15.36 -1.94 7.39
N SER A 130 15.14 -2.04 8.71
CA SER A 130 16.15 -1.67 9.70
C SER A 130 17.39 -2.57 9.63
N ARG A 131 17.21 -3.86 9.34
CA ARG A 131 18.32 -4.82 9.14
C ARG A 131 19.06 -4.57 7.84
N GLU A 132 18.34 -4.28 6.74
CA GLU A 132 18.95 -3.94 5.45
C GLU A 132 19.81 -2.68 5.52
N LYS A 133 19.42 -1.71 6.35
CA LYS A 133 20.20 -0.47 6.57
C LYS A 133 21.42 -0.66 7.49
N ASN A 134 21.47 -1.73 8.31
CA ASN A 134 22.58 -2.00 9.20
C ASN A 134 22.93 -3.50 9.26
N PRO A 135 23.56 -4.04 8.19
CA PRO A 135 23.86 -5.47 8.09
C PRO A 135 24.86 -5.95 9.16
N ASN A 136 25.62 -5.04 9.79
CA ASN A 136 26.65 -5.35 10.79
C ASN A 136 26.15 -5.37 12.24
N ALA A 137 24.87 -5.06 12.51
CA ALA A 137 24.33 -5.04 13.87
C ALA A 137 24.22 -6.44 14.53
N ASN A 138 24.15 -7.52 13.73
CA ASN A 138 24.01 -8.88 14.24
C ASN A 138 25.34 -9.62 14.48
N SER A 139 26.47 -9.16 13.92
CA SER A 139 27.77 -9.84 14.09
C SER A 139 28.39 -9.67 15.48
N LYS A 140 27.80 -8.83 16.35
CA LYS A 140 28.25 -8.61 17.73
C LYS A 140 27.59 -9.51 18.78
N LEU A 141 26.57 -10.29 18.41
CA LEU A 141 25.89 -11.21 19.34
C LEU A 141 26.43 -12.65 19.28
N GLU A 142 27.16 -13.02 18.22
CA GLU A 142 27.67 -14.39 18.04
C GLU A 142 29.11 -14.60 18.54
N ASN A 143 29.81 -13.55 18.97
CA ASN A 143 31.20 -13.63 19.50
C ASN A 143 31.29 -13.49 21.03
N ARG A 144 30.22 -13.83 21.76
CA ARG A 144 30.23 -13.96 23.23
C ARG A 144 29.81 -15.37 23.63
N THR A 145 30.64 -16.34 23.27
CA THR A 145 30.64 -17.69 23.85
C THR A 145 32.07 -18.14 24.04
#